data_AF-A0A7K0E6G3-F1
#
_entry.id   AF-A0A7K0E6G3-F1
#
_cell.length_a   1.000
_cell.length_b   1.000
_cell.length_c   1.000
_cell.angle_alpha   90.00
_cell.angle_beta   90.00
_cell.angle_gamma   90.00
#
_symmetry.space_group_name_H-M   'P 1'
#
loop_
_entity.id
_entity.type
_entity.pdbx_description
1 polymer ?
#
loop_
_entity_poly.entity_id
_entity_poly.type
_entity_poly.pdbx_seq_one_letter_code
_entity_poly.pdbx_strand_id
1 'polypeptide(L)'
;MKKRVLVVLAIGAICLQSCTKDFWKHHGHGHGHDDDDIIKVVVDEGVEDEGPNIIMSPNKVVISFDPSLSELERQAIRDEFYVTVTESCNCGDTNIERWTIDTNELEIERAVNRLRGSSGGNDVEGDQDFEIVLPRVLGSFATANDFDPNEQEGIVNFVPSANDVNIAVIDTGLDYLNYDFGTDLLYGVPNSVCFDTFSGWNFTEGTDNILDQHGHGTYVTKLAMSVLEDAGVGYNILPLKAFNGSGEGSLFNVICALGYVRDIQDKGGEINIVNASFGGAMLQEDIEQHVVLNQILEDLKNKNVLVVASAGNKGVDNDAGAMGHFISGNSAENIFAVGGYDDTSGSIEISSESNFGNKSIDVAVPFGAYSIELVNASNEIIQATLTGTSYGAAYISGFAGNYQIMRGVKGVELKNDILDDNNFTDIEPGLDGKIKDSKAIIVN
;
A
#
# COMPACT_ATOMS: atom_id res chain seq x y z
N MET A 1 14.69 -71.05 43.31
CA MET A 1 14.54 -71.90 42.10
C MET A 1 14.43 -70.97 40.90
N LYS A 2 15.40 -71.05 39.98
CA LYS A 2 15.62 -70.14 38.85
C LYS A 2 14.60 -70.35 37.73
N LYS A 3 14.05 -69.27 37.16
CA LYS A 3 13.56 -69.18 35.76
C LYS A 3 13.83 -67.74 35.29
N ARG A 4 14.96 -67.51 34.61
CA ARG A 4 15.17 -67.47 33.15
C ARG A 4 14.80 -66.11 32.56
N VAL A 5 15.86 -65.35 32.32
CA VAL A 5 16.00 -64.18 31.45
C VAL A 5 15.66 -64.56 30.01
N LEU A 6 14.94 -63.68 29.31
CA LEU A 6 15.09 -63.54 27.85
C LEU A 6 15.02 -62.04 27.51
N VAL A 7 16.19 -61.50 27.20
CA VAL A 7 16.40 -60.21 26.54
C VAL A 7 16.23 -60.46 25.04
N VAL A 8 15.40 -59.67 24.38
CA VAL A 8 15.40 -59.56 22.91
C VAL A 8 15.53 -58.07 22.58
N LEU A 9 16.71 -57.73 22.06
CA LEU A 9 17.01 -56.51 21.31
C LEU A 9 16.26 -56.55 19.98
N ALA A 10 15.60 -55.46 19.62
CA ALA A 10 15.20 -55.19 18.24
C ALA A 10 15.77 -53.81 17.85
N ILE A 11 16.70 -53.86 16.89
CA ILE A 11 17.38 -52.76 16.21
C ILE A 11 16.66 -52.52 14.88
N GLY A 12 16.52 -51.25 14.47
CA GLY A 12 16.14 -50.82 13.12
C GLY A 12 14.64 -50.60 12.95
N ALA A 13 14.15 -49.54 12.31
CA ALA A 13 14.75 -48.72 11.27
C ALA A 13 14.33 -47.24 11.40
N ILE A 14 15.29 -46.37 11.10
CA ILE A 14 15.11 -44.97 10.74
C ILE A 14 14.41 -44.96 9.38
N CYS A 15 13.20 -44.39 9.32
CA CYS A 15 12.62 -43.92 8.07
C CYS A 15 12.70 -42.40 8.06
N LEU A 16 13.73 -41.91 7.38
CA LEU A 16 13.70 -40.61 6.71
C LEU A 16 12.55 -40.65 5.69
N GLN A 17 11.61 -39.73 5.80
CA GLN A 17 10.82 -39.31 4.65
C GLN A 17 11.01 -37.82 4.44
N SER A 18 11.74 -37.56 3.36
CA SER A 18 11.91 -36.28 2.68
C SER A 18 10.63 -35.94 1.92
N CYS A 19 10.32 -34.65 1.93
CA CYS A 19 9.47 -33.81 1.07
C CYS A 19 8.51 -34.46 0.06
N THR A 20 7.26 -34.02 0.08
CA THR A 20 6.62 -33.37 -1.08
C THR A 20 5.72 -32.22 -0.62
N LYS A 21 5.76 -31.15 -1.41
CA LYS A 21 4.96 -29.93 -1.38
C LYS A 21 3.45 -30.21 -1.55
N ASP A 22 2.67 -29.16 -1.34
CA ASP A 22 1.24 -28.97 -1.61
C ASP A 22 0.30 -29.33 -0.45
N PHE A 23 0.04 -28.35 0.42
CA PHE A 23 -1.16 -28.37 1.25
C PHE A 23 -1.74 -26.99 1.56
N TRP A 24 -2.07 -26.24 0.51
CA TRP A 24 -3.17 -25.27 0.56
C TRP A 24 -4.39 -25.94 -0.10
N LYS A 25 -5.24 -26.57 0.72
CA LYS A 25 -6.55 -27.08 0.32
C LYS A 25 -7.58 -26.52 1.28
N HIS A 26 -8.16 -25.39 0.93
CA HIS A 26 -9.38 -24.91 1.56
C HIS A 26 -10.49 -25.95 1.35
N HIS A 27 -11.22 -26.24 2.43
CA HIS A 27 -12.46 -27.00 2.36
C HIS A 27 -13.56 -26.10 1.80
N GLY A 28 -13.66 -26.06 0.47
CA GLY A 28 -14.82 -25.54 -0.23
C GLY A 28 -16.04 -26.41 0.05
N HIS A 29 -17.15 -25.79 0.45
CA HIS A 29 -18.46 -26.42 0.43
C HIS A 29 -18.77 -26.84 -1.01
N GLY A 30 -18.97 -28.14 -1.20
CA GLY A 30 -19.06 -28.75 -2.53
C GLY A 30 -20.23 -28.25 -3.36
N HIS A 31 -19.90 -27.53 -4.44
CA HIS A 31 -20.60 -27.60 -5.71
C HIS A 31 -19.58 -27.99 -6.77
N GLY A 32 -19.84 -29.11 -7.47
CA GLY A 32 -18.93 -29.62 -8.49
C GLY A 32 -18.92 -28.70 -9.70
N HIS A 33 -17.87 -27.91 -9.84
CA HIS A 33 -17.48 -27.28 -11.08
C HIS A 33 -16.33 -28.11 -11.68
N ASP A 34 -16.47 -28.48 -12.95
CA ASP A 34 -15.40 -29.13 -13.71
C ASP A 34 -14.24 -28.12 -13.87
N ASP A 35 -12.99 -28.59 -13.90
CA ASP A 35 -11.75 -27.77 -14.01
C ASP A 35 -11.70 -26.87 -15.28
N ASP A 36 -12.71 -26.93 -16.15
CA ASP A 36 -12.84 -26.16 -17.40
C ASP A 36 -13.40 -24.74 -17.21
N ASP A 37 -13.93 -24.36 -16.03
CA ASP A 37 -14.55 -23.04 -15.75
C ASP A 37 -13.64 -22.05 -14.98
N ILE A 38 -12.37 -22.39 -14.71
CA ILE A 38 -11.43 -21.52 -13.97
C ILE A 38 -10.53 -20.75 -14.95
N ILE A 39 -10.62 -19.41 -14.92
CA ILE A 39 -9.74 -18.52 -15.68
C ILE A 39 -8.47 -18.27 -14.85
N LYS A 40 -7.30 -18.64 -15.39
CA LYS A 40 -6.01 -18.40 -14.73
C LYS A 40 -5.35 -17.13 -15.24
N VAL A 41 -5.03 -16.24 -14.32
CA VAL A 41 -4.32 -14.97 -14.60
C VAL A 41 -2.99 -15.00 -13.86
N VAL A 42 -1.92 -14.56 -14.52
CA VAL A 42 -0.61 -14.35 -13.90
C VAL A 42 -0.32 -12.86 -13.98
N VAL A 43 -0.11 -12.24 -12.82
CA VAL A 43 0.25 -10.84 -12.68
C VAL A 43 1.64 -10.81 -12.09
N ASP A 44 2.60 -10.40 -12.91
CA ASP A 44 4.01 -10.37 -12.56
C ASP A 44 4.54 -8.97 -12.79
N GLU A 45 4.86 -8.27 -11.71
CA GLU A 45 5.43 -6.92 -11.75
C GLU A 45 6.97 -6.92 -11.78
N GLY A 46 7.60 -8.09 -11.69
CA GLY A 46 9.06 -8.26 -11.77
C GLY A 46 9.55 -8.36 -13.21
N VAL A 47 8.80 -9.04 -14.07
CA VAL A 47 9.24 -9.43 -15.41
C VAL A 47 8.84 -8.40 -16.48
N GLU A 48 9.83 -7.94 -17.27
CA GLU A 48 9.68 -7.07 -18.45
C GLU A 48 9.16 -5.62 -18.22
N ASP A 49 8.92 -5.19 -16.99
CA ASP A 49 8.50 -3.82 -16.68
C ASP A 49 9.66 -2.95 -16.16
N GLU A 50 9.78 -1.70 -16.64
CA GLU A 50 10.71 -0.71 -16.06
C GLU A 50 10.24 -0.19 -14.69
N GLY A 51 9.19 -0.81 -14.12
CA GLY A 51 8.67 -0.49 -12.81
C GLY A 51 8.08 0.91 -12.82
N PRO A 52 7.58 1.38 -11.68
CA PRO A 52 6.97 2.68 -11.68
C PRO A 52 8.01 3.78 -11.90
N ASN A 53 7.76 4.57 -12.94
CA ASN A 53 8.63 5.66 -13.36
C ASN A 53 8.24 6.95 -12.65
N ILE A 54 9.20 7.56 -11.95
CA ILE A 54 9.04 8.89 -11.35
C ILE A 54 9.54 9.94 -12.34
N ILE A 55 8.67 10.89 -12.69
CA ILE A 55 8.96 11.98 -13.61
C ILE A 55 8.76 13.30 -12.88
N MET A 56 9.86 13.97 -12.51
CA MET A 56 9.79 15.27 -11.84
C MET A 56 9.06 16.30 -12.71
N SER A 57 8.13 17.03 -12.10
CA SER A 57 7.39 18.06 -12.82
C SER A 57 8.30 19.23 -13.18
N PRO A 58 8.26 19.75 -14.42
CA PRO A 58 9.12 20.86 -14.82
C PRO A 58 8.72 22.19 -14.16
N ASN A 59 7.49 22.32 -13.65
CA ASN A 59 6.95 23.59 -13.20
C ASN A 59 5.87 23.47 -12.10
N LYS A 60 5.59 22.28 -11.56
CA LYS A 60 4.60 22.12 -10.50
C LYS A 60 5.24 21.85 -9.14
N VAL A 61 4.62 22.40 -8.11
CA VAL A 61 4.97 22.17 -6.71
C VAL A 61 3.71 21.83 -5.92
N VAL A 62 3.83 20.96 -4.92
CA VAL A 62 2.82 20.73 -3.89
C VAL A 62 3.21 21.55 -2.67
N ILE A 63 2.29 22.34 -2.13
CA ILE A 63 2.55 23.22 -0.99
C ILE A 63 1.61 22.93 0.16
N SER A 64 1.98 23.39 1.35
CA SER A 64 1.15 23.45 2.55
C SER A 64 1.27 24.84 3.16
N PHE A 65 0.14 25.54 3.31
CA PHE A 65 0.08 26.83 3.98
C PHE A 65 -0.02 26.70 5.50
N ASP A 66 0.48 27.70 6.23
CA ASP A 66 0.08 27.91 7.62
C ASP A 66 -1.45 28.15 7.69
N PRO A 67 -2.21 27.37 8.49
CA PRO A 67 -3.66 27.50 8.61
C PRO A 67 -4.15 28.87 9.12
N SER A 68 -3.26 29.68 9.72
CA SER A 68 -3.58 31.00 10.26
C SER A 68 -3.63 32.11 9.21
N LEU A 69 -3.11 31.85 8.00
CA LEU A 69 -3.08 32.84 6.91
C LEU A 69 -4.46 33.07 6.30
N SER A 70 -4.79 34.34 6.08
CA SER A 70 -5.95 34.75 5.31
C SER A 70 -5.77 34.51 3.81
N GLU A 71 -6.87 34.39 3.06
CA GLU A 71 -6.80 34.27 1.59
C GLU A 71 -6.08 35.44 0.90
N LEU A 72 -6.09 36.63 1.50
CA LEU A 72 -5.32 37.77 0.98
C LEU A 72 -3.81 37.56 1.15
N GLU A 73 -3.38 36.97 2.26
CA GLU A 73 -1.97 36.62 2.51
C GLU A 73 -1.53 35.46 1.62
N ARG A 74 -2.37 34.41 1.49
CA ARG A 74 -2.13 33.30 0.56
C ARG A 74 -1.99 33.78 -0.88
N GLN A 75 -2.86 34.69 -1.32
CA GLN A 75 -2.76 35.27 -2.66
C GLN A 75 -1.47 36.07 -2.85
N ALA A 76 -1.05 36.86 -1.85
CA ALA A 76 0.22 37.59 -1.93
C ALA A 76 1.41 36.64 -2.09
N ILE A 77 1.42 35.51 -1.36
CA ILE A 77 2.44 34.47 -1.51
C ILE A 77 2.39 33.87 -2.92
N ARG A 78 1.22 33.47 -3.42
CA ARG A 78 1.08 32.93 -4.80
C ARG A 78 1.64 33.91 -5.86
N ASP A 79 1.40 35.20 -5.69
CA ASP A 79 1.93 36.25 -6.58
C ASP A 79 3.48 36.33 -6.53
N GLU A 80 4.10 36.17 -5.35
CA GLU A 80 5.57 36.15 -5.17
C GLU A 80 6.27 34.91 -5.78
N PHE A 81 5.50 33.86 -6.01
CA PHE A 81 5.96 32.62 -6.66
C PHE A 81 5.55 32.54 -8.12
N TYR A 82 4.96 33.60 -8.69
CA TYR A 82 4.51 33.64 -10.08
C TYR A 82 3.60 32.46 -10.45
N VAL A 83 2.68 32.13 -9.53
CA VAL A 83 1.73 31.03 -9.70
C VAL A 83 0.70 31.40 -10.77
N THR A 84 0.54 30.51 -11.76
CA THR A 84 -0.38 30.70 -12.89
C THR A 84 -1.65 29.87 -12.77
N VAL A 85 -1.56 28.71 -12.12
CA VAL A 85 -2.68 27.80 -11.87
C VAL A 85 -2.55 27.26 -10.46
N THR A 86 -3.66 27.20 -9.75
CA THR A 86 -3.81 26.57 -8.44
C THR A 86 -4.82 25.45 -8.52
N GLU A 87 -4.49 24.33 -7.88
CA GLU A 87 -5.36 23.19 -7.68
C GLU A 87 -5.34 22.87 -6.18
N SER A 88 -6.47 22.85 -5.51
CA SER A 88 -6.52 22.52 -4.08
C SER A 88 -6.84 21.04 -3.89
N CYS A 89 -6.40 20.45 -2.79
CA CYS A 89 -6.99 19.17 -2.39
C CYS A 89 -8.49 19.44 -2.14
N ASN A 90 -9.35 18.81 -2.94
CA ASN A 90 -10.80 19.02 -2.82
C ASN A 90 -11.36 18.51 -1.47
N CYS A 91 -10.56 17.79 -0.68
CA CYS A 91 -10.89 17.26 0.64
C CYS A 91 -9.67 17.10 1.54
N GLY A 92 -9.92 17.13 2.85
CA GLY A 92 -8.92 17.03 3.88
C GLY A 92 -8.31 18.39 4.20
N ASP A 93 -7.01 18.54 3.92
CA ASP A 93 -6.28 19.77 4.20
C ASP A 93 -6.54 20.86 3.16
N THR A 94 -7.41 21.83 3.47
CA THR A 94 -7.60 23.01 2.62
C THR A 94 -6.40 23.97 2.61
N ASN A 95 -5.34 23.64 3.34
CA ASN A 95 -4.08 24.37 3.29
C ASN A 95 -3.12 23.79 2.25
N ILE A 96 -3.44 22.62 1.67
CA ILE A 96 -2.63 21.99 0.63
C ILE A 96 -3.11 22.42 -0.76
N GLU A 97 -2.16 22.85 -1.59
CA GLU A 97 -2.40 23.17 -2.99
C GLU A 97 -1.29 22.60 -3.87
N ARG A 98 -1.61 22.41 -5.15
CA ARG A 98 -0.64 22.29 -6.22
C ARG A 98 -0.61 23.57 -7.02
N TRP A 99 0.59 24.10 -7.21
CA TRP A 99 0.83 25.30 -8.00
C TRP A 99 1.52 24.95 -9.30
N THR A 100 1.10 25.63 -10.37
CA THR A 100 1.88 25.71 -11.61
C THR A 100 2.62 27.05 -11.65
N ILE A 101 3.94 27.03 -11.62
CA ILE A 101 4.81 28.21 -11.60
C ILE A 101 5.14 28.65 -13.04
N ASP A 102 5.12 29.96 -13.31
CA ASP A 102 5.70 30.50 -14.54
C ASP A 102 7.24 30.43 -14.49
N THR A 103 7.79 29.40 -15.12
CA THR A 103 9.24 29.15 -15.13
C THR A 103 10.04 30.17 -15.94
N ASN A 104 9.39 31.07 -16.69
CA ASN A 104 10.08 32.20 -17.31
C ASN A 104 10.44 33.29 -16.28
N GLU A 105 9.69 33.37 -15.18
CA GLU A 105 9.88 34.36 -14.11
C GLU A 105 10.62 33.77 -12.91
N LEU A 106 10.37 32.50 -12.56
CA LEU A 106 11.01 31.81 -11.44
C LEU A 106 11.35 30.35 -11.80
N GLU A 107 12.66 30.05 -11.86
CA GLU A 107 13.15 28.67 -12.05
C GLU A 107 12.61 27.73 -10.96
N ILE A 108 12.17 26.53 -11.34
CA ILE A 108 11.55 25.55 -10.44
C ILE A 108 12.46 25.20 -9.26
N GLU A 109 13.76 24.99 -9.50
CA GLU A 109 14.75 24.71 -8.45
C GLU A 109 14.83 25.86 -7.43
N ARG A 110 14.72 27.12 -7.87
CA ARG A 110 14.72 28.27 -6.96
C ARG A 110 13.42 28.37 -6.19
N ALA A 111 12.28 28.04 -6.80
CA ALA A 111 11.00 27.98 -6.11
C ALA A 111 11.03 26.93 -4.99
N VAL A 112 11.44 25.70 -5.30
CA VAL A 112 11.53 24.60 -4.32
C VAL A 112 12.51 24.95 -3.20
N ASN A 113 13.67 25.52 -3.50
CA ASN A 113 14.62 25.96 -2.48
C ASN A 113 14.05 27.07 -1.56
N ARG A 114 13.21 27.96 -2.08
CA ARG A 114 12.51 28.97 -1.27
C ARG A 114 11.45 28.33 -0.37
N LEU A 115 10.73 27.33 -0.87
CA LEU A 115 9.67 26.60 -0.15
C LEU A 115 10.22 25.63 0.91
N ARG A 116 11.41 25.04 0.69
CA ARG A 116 12.11 24.16 1.65
C ARG A 116 12.90 24.94 2.72
N GLY A 117 13.13 26.24 2.54
CA GLY A 117 14.08 27.01 3.35
C GLY A 117 13.43 28.01 4.32
N SER A 118 14.00 28.15 5.52
CA SER A 118 13.60 29.11 6.59
C SER A 118 13.76 30.61 6.25
N SER A 119 13.92 30.97 4.97
CA SER A 119 14.21 32.33 4.51
C SER A 119 12.96 33.18 4.23
N GLY A 120 11.75 32.61 4.38
CA GLY A 120 10.49 33.28 4.10
C GLY A 120 9.34 32.79 4.98
N GLY A 121 9.40 33.07 6.29
CA GLY A 121 8.31 32.77 7.22
C GLY A 121 8.06 31.27 7.43
N ASN A 122 7.24 30.92 8.41
CA ASN A 122 6.67 29.57 8.54
C ASN A 122 5.34 29.50 7.76
N ASP A 123 5.18 30.36 6.75
CA ASP A 123 3.89 30.72 6.19
C ASP A 123 3.48 29.75 5.07
N VAL A 124 4.45 29.19 4.34
CA VAL A 124 4.24 28.17 3.32
C VAL A 124 5.47 27.27 3.20
N GLU A 125 5.21 25.97 3.09
CA GLU A 125 6.22 24.95 2.78
C GLU A 125 5.83 24.22 1.50
N GLY A 126 6.78 23.56 0.83
CA GLY A 126 6.44 22.87 -0.42
C GLY A 126 7.54 22.04 -1.04
N ASP A 127 7.08 21.10 -1.85
CA ASP A 127 7.82 20.05 -2.54
C ASP A 127 7.63 20.14 -4.04
N GLN A 128 8.63 19.73 -4.81
CA GLN A 128 8.45 19.59 -6.25
C GLN A 128 7.47 18.45 -6.53
N ASP A 129 6.44 18.72 -7.32
CA ASP A 129 5.49 17.68 -7.73
C ASP A 129 6.18 16.73 -8.73
N PHE A 130 5.69 15.51 -8.83
CA PHE A 130 6.17 14.52 -9.79
C PHE A 130 5.05 13.56 -10.15
N GLU A 131 5.16 12.98 -11.34
CA GLU A 131 4.27 11.93 -11.82
C GLU A 131 4.85 10.56 -11.51
N ILE A 132 3.99 9.61 -11.19
CA ILE A 132 4.29 8.20 -11.00
C ILE A 132 3.43 7.43 -11.98
N VAL A 133 4.03 6.54 -12.76
CA VAL A 133 3.31 5.69 -13.72
C VAL A 133 3.47 4.24 -13.31
N LEU A 134 2.37 3.58 -12.92
CA LEU A 134 2.36 2.18 -12.51
C LEU A 134 2.57 1.23 -13.70
N PRO A 135 3.15 0.05 -13.45
CA PRO A 135 3.28 -1.01 -14.45
C PRO A 135 1.91 -1.46 -14.94
N ARG A 136 1.81 -1.82 -16.23
CA ARG A 136 0.52 -2.22 -16.81
C ARG A 136 0.08 -3.58 -16.26
N VAL A 137 -1.14 -3.63 -15.73
CA VAL A 137 -1.78 -4.89 -15.34
C VAL A 137 -2.61 -5.47 -16.49
N LEU A 138 -2.48 -6.77 -16.73
CA LEU A 138 -3.29 -7.49 -17.73
C LEU A 138 -4.61 -7.96 -17.09
N GLY A 139 -5.73 -7.64 -17.73
CA GLY A 139 -7.06 -8.08 -17.31
C GLY A 139 -8.17 -7.30 -18.01
N SER A 140 -9.41 -7.71 -17.75
CA SER A 140 -10.60 -6.96 -18.11
C SER A 140 -11.14 -6.31 -16.83
N PHE A 141 -11.12 -4.99 -16.77
CA PHE A 141 -11.57 -4.20 -15.63
C PHE A 141 -12.66 -3.22 -16.06
N ALA A 142 -13.35 -2.65 -15.08
CA ALA A 142 -14.47 -1.74 -15.31
C ALA A 142 -14.05 -0.54 -16.16
N THR A 143 -15.00 0.04 -16.88
CA THR A 143 -14.79 1.29 -17.60
C THR A 143 -15.44 2.44 -16.84
N ALA A 144 -15.00 3.67 -17.10
CA ALA A 144 -15.57 4.87 -16.47
C ALA A 144 -17.10 4.99 -16.65
N ASN A 145 -17.63 4.45 -17.74
CA ASN A 145 -19.06 4.53 -18.07
C ASN A 145 -19.93 3.57 -17.25
N ASP A 146 -19.31 2.64 -16.51
CA ASP A 146 -20.03 1.62 -15.74
C ASP A 146 -20.39 2.11 -14.33
N PHE A 147 -19.90 3.29 -13.91
CA PHE A 147 -20.16 3.84 -12.58
C PHE A 147 -21.65 4.10 -12.30
N ASP A 148 -22.18 3.40 -11.29
CA ASP A 148 -23.45 3.71 -10.64
C ASP A 148 -23.23 3.98 -9.13
N PRO A 149 -23.53 5.19 -8.64
CA PRO A 149 -23.36 5.52 -7.22
C PRO A 149 -24.25 4.69 -6.29
N ASN A 150 -25.39 4.16 -6.75
CA ASN A 150 -26.25 3.31 -5.93
C ASN A 150 -25.64 1.93 -5.72
N GLU A 151 -24.94 1.40 -6.72
CA GLU A 151 -24.22 0.12 -6.59
C GLU A 151 -23.04 0.27 -5.62
N GLN A 152 -22.33 1.40 -5.67
CA GLN A 152 -21.31 1.73 -4.68
C GLN A 152 -21.89 1.84 -3.27
N GLU A 153 -22.99 2.59 -3.09
CA GLU A 153 -23.65 2.74 -1.78
C GLU A 153 -24.09 1.38 -1.20
N GLY A 154 -24.53 0.46 -2.06
CA GLY A 154 -25.02 -0.87 -1.66
C GLY A 154 -23.97 -1.78 -1.02
N ILE A 155 -22.68 -1.48 -1.17
CA ILE A 155 -21.58 -2.24 -0.56
C ILE A 155 -20.89 -1.48 0.58
N VAL A 156 -21.43 -0.32 1.00
CA VAL A 156 -20.89 0.48 2.11
C VAL A 156 -21.35 -0.03 3.46
N ASN A 157 -20.40 -0.30 4.35
CA ASN A 157 -20.65 -0.50 5.75
C ASN A 157 -20.66 0.84 6.50
N PHE A 158 -21.85 1.37 6.75
CA PHE A 158 -22.04 2.63 7.50
C PHE A 158 -21.84 2.50 9.01
N VAL A 159 -21.77 1.28 9.53
CA VAL A 159 -21.55 1.03 10.96
C VAL A 159 -20.45 -0.02 11.14
N PRO A 160 -19.19 0.32 10.81
CA PRO A 160 -18.04 -0.54 11.09
C PRO A 160 -18.03 -0.98 12.55
N SER A 161 -17.76 -2.25 12.79
CA SER A 161 -17.61 -2.75 14.15
C SER A 161 -16.30 -2.23 14.74
N ALA A 162 -16.29 -1.96 16.05
CA ALA A 162 -15.07 -1.52 16.75
C ALA A 162 -13.94 -2.57 16.76
N ASN A 163 -14.24 -3.81 16.37
CA ASN A 163 -13.28 -4.88 16.22
C ASN A 163 -12.92 -5.16 14.75
N ASP A 164 -13.41 -4.34 13.81
CA ASP A 164 -13.01 -4.45 12.41
C ASP A 164 -11.68 -3.72 12.18
N VAL A 165 -10.93 -4.19 11.19
CA VAL A 165 -9.74 -3.50 10.69
C VAL A 165 -10.13 -2.65 9.49
N ASN A 166 -9.87 -1.35 9.57
CA ASN A 166 -10.17 -0.42 8.49
C ASN A 166 -8.87 -0.12 7.72
N ILE A 167 -8.82 -0.52 6.44
CA ILE A 167 -7.65 -0.38 5.58
C ILE A 167 -7.94 0.62 4.47
N ALA A 168 -7.18 1.70 4.40
CA ALA A 168 -7.16 2.58 3.24
C ALA A 168 -6.18 2.04 2.19
N VAL A 169 -6.63 1.92 0.95
CA VAL A 169 -5.79 1.44 -0.17
C VAL A 169 -5.61 2.61 -1.13
N ILE A 170 -4.41 3.19 -1.17
CA ILE A 170 -4.06 4.28 -2.08
C ILE A 170 -3.51 3.66 -3.36
N ASP A 171 -4.33 3.60 -4.41
CA ASP A 171 -3.99 2.85 -5.62
C ASP A 171 -4.85 3.29 -6.83
N THR A 172 -5.16 2.38 -7.77
CA THR A 172 -5.97 2.62 -8.96
C THR A 172 -7.48 2.48 -8.74
N GLY A 173 -7.93 2.19 -7.52
CA GLY A 173 -9.35 2.05 -7.18
C GLY A 173 -9.74 0.61 -6.83
N LEU A 174 -11.05 0.32 -6.90
CA LEU A 174 -11.61 -1.03 -6.71
C LEU A 174 -12.68 -1.34 -7.76
N ASP A 175 -12.54 -2.45 -8.50
CA ASP A 175 -13.54 -2.92 -9.47
C ASP A 175 -14.60 -3.81 -8.81
N TYR A 176 -15.51 -3.19 -8.05
CA TYR A 176 -16.64 -3.89 -7.40
C TYR A 176 -17.83 -4.17 -8.33
N LEU A 177 -17.74 -3.81 -9.62
CA LEU A 177 -18.79 -4.05 -10.61
C LEU A 177 -18.57 -5.36 -11.34
N ASN A 178 -17.33 -5.63 -11.76
CA ASN A 178 -17.03 -6.86 -12.47
C ASN A 178 -16.76 -8.03 -11.52
N TYR A 179 -16.40 -7.76 -10.27
CA TYR A 179 -16.05 -8.78 -9.29
C TYR A 179 -16.93 -8.68 -8.04
N ASP A 180 -17.40 -9.85 -7.58
CA ASP A 180 -18.18 -9.96 -6.36
C ASP A 180 -17.25 -9.95 -5.13
N PHE A 181 -17.35 -8.87 -4.35
CA PHE A 181 -16.68 -8.72 -3.06
C PHE A 181 -17.65 -8.84 -1.88
N GLY A 182 -18.91 -9.20 -2.12
CA GLY A 182 -19.96 -9.24 -1.11
C GLY A 182 -20.53 -7.87 -0.74
N THR A 183 -21.20 -7.82 0.41
CA THR A 183 -21.81 -6.60 0.98
C THR A 183 -21.02 -6.12 2.19
N ASP A 184 -21.27 -4.87 2.63
CA ASP A 184 -20.64 -4.28 3.82
C ASP A 184 -19.09 -4.27 3.76
N LEU A 185 -18.53 -4.05 2.57
CA LEU A 185 -17.10 -4.02 2.31
C LEU A 185 -16.49 -2.64 2.54
N LEU A 186 -17.12 -1.62 1.96
CA LEU A 186 -16.53 -0.29 1.89
C LEU A 186 -16.69 0.42 3.23
N TYR A 187 -15.60 1.00 3.73
CA TYR A 187 -15.61 1.79 4.95
C TYR A 187 -16.52 3.01 4.75
N GLY A 188 -17.64 3.06 5.48
CA GLY A 188 -18.55 4.18 5.48
C GLY A 188 -17.93 5.36 6.21
N VAL A 189 -17.68 6.46 5.50
CA VAL A 189 -17.03 7.64 6.10
C VAL A 189 -18.07 8.45 6.88
N PRO A 190 -17.97 8.53 8.23
CA PRO A 190 -18.95 9.27 9.01
C PRO A 190 -18.80 10.78 8.77
N ASN A 191 -19.84 11.41 8.21
CA ASN A 191 -19.90 12.86 7.96
C ASN A 191 -18.67 13.42 7.22
N SER A 192 -18.40 12.93 6.00
CA SER A 192 -17.47 13.67 5.13
C SER A 192 -18.08 15.04 4.79
N VAL A 193 -17.59 16.08 5.45
CA VAL A 193 -17.91 17.48 5.09
C VAL A 193 -17.28 17.86 3.74
N CYS A 194 -16.32 17.05 3.28
CA CYS A 194 -15.45 17.39 2.17
C CYS A 194 -15.95 16.85 0.82
N PHE A 195 -16.57 15.67 0.82
CA PHE A 195 -17.18 15.06 -0.35
C PHE A 195 -18.54 14.51 0.02
N ASP A 196 -19.54 14.71 -0.85
CA ASP A 196 -20.81 13.99 -0.78
C ASP A 196 -20.56 12.55 -1.26
N THR A 197 -19.80 11.78 -0.46
CA THR A 197 -19.43 10.40 -0.71
C THR A 197 -19.80 9.56 0.50
N PHE A 198 -20.25 8.34 0.22
CA PHE A 198 -20.50 7.33 1.24
C PHE A 198 -19.20 6.65 1.70
N SER A 199 -18.13 6.68 0.89
CA SER A 199 -16.87 5.99 1.19
C SER A 199 -15.65 6.68 0.54
N GLY A 200 -14.85 5.95 -0.24
CA GLY A 200 -13.61 6.36 -0.87
C GLY A 200 -13.72 7.56 -1.81
N TRP A 201 -12.60 7.87 -2.47
CA TRP A 201 -12.52 9.02 -3.37
C TRP A 201 -11.52 8.84 -4.51
N ASN A 202 -11.81 9.47 -5.65
CA ASN A 202 -10.93 9.54 -6.81
C ASN A 202 -10.26 10.91 -6.90
N PHE A 203 -8.97 10.94 -6.54
CA PHE A 203 -8.14 12.14 -6.56
C PHE A 203 -7.65 12.51 -7.96
N THR A 204 -7.72 11.59 -8.93
CA THR A 204 -7.31 11.88 -10.31
C THR A 204 -8.36 12.68 -11.08
N GLU A 205 -9.64 12.51 -10.73
CA GLU A 205 -10.77 13.18 -11.38
C GLU A 205 -11.55 14.11 -10.45
N GLY A 206 -11.34 14.02 -9.14
CA GLY A 206 -12.08 14.80 -8.16
C GLY A 206 -13.55 14.35 -8.06
N THR A 207 -13.79 13.05 -8.03
CA THR A 207 -15.14 12.44 -7.98
C THR A 207 -15.22 11.30 -6.96
N ASP A 208 -16.44 10.87 -6.64
CA ASP A 208 -16.73 9.69 -5.81
C ASP A 208 -16.58 8.36 -6.57
N ASN A 209 -16.23 8.42 -7.87
CA ASN A 209 -16.03 7.24 -8.72
C ASN A 209 -14.68 6.57 -8.44
N ILE A 210 -14.68 5.60 -7.52
CA ILE A 210 -13.51 4.82 -7.13
C ILE A 210 -13.27 3.57 -8.00
N LEU A 211 -13.97 3.42 -9.13
CA LEU A 211 -13.80 2.24 -9.98
C LEU A 211 -12.38 2.09 -10.49
N ASP A 212 -11.90 0.85 -10.42
CA ASP A 212 -10.62 0.47 -10.96
C ASP A 212 -10.73 0.13 -12.45
N GLN A 213 -10.00 0.88 -13.27
CA GLN A 213 -9.89 0.68 -14.72
C GLN A 213 -8.54 0.08 -15.10
N HIS A 214 -7.64 -0.05 -14.13
CA HIS A 214 -6.28 -0.52 -14.31
C HIS A 214 -6.10 -1.94 -13.78
N GLY A 215 -6.66 -2.24 -12.59
CA GLY A 215 -6.71 -3.55 -11.97
C GLY A 215 -5.75 -3.76 -10.80
N HIS A 216 -4.70 -2.95 -10.71
CA HIS A 216 -3.67 -3.07 -9.68
C HIS A 216 -4.27 -2.94 -8.27
N GLY A 217 -5.04 -1.87 -8.03
CA GLY A 217 -5.72 -1.63 -6.76
C GLY A 217 -6.71 -2.73 -6.39
N THR A 218 -7.40 -3.32 -7.37
CA THR A 218 -8.31 -4.46 -7.17
C THR A 218 -7.57 -5.70 -6.66
N TYR A 219 -6.44 -6.06 -7.25
CA TYR A 219 -5.63 -7.20 -6.81
C TYR A 219 -4.97 -6.98 -5.45
N VAL A 220 -4.42 -5.77 -5.22
CA VAL A 220 -3.87 -5.35 -3.92
C VAL A 220 -4.93 -5.47 -2.83
N THR A 221 -6.12 -4.92 -3.07
CA THR A 221 -7.24 -4.95 -2.12
C THR A 221 -7.66 -6.39 -1.83
N LYS A 222 -7.88 -7.22 -2.86
CA LYS A 222 -8.33 -8.60 -2.67
C LYS A 222 -7.32 -9.43 -1.88
N LEU A 223 -6.02 -9.24 -2.09
CA LEU A 223 -5.01 -9.97 -1.33
C LEU A 223 -5.03 -9.60 0.16
N ALA A 224 -5.09 -8.31 0.48
CA ALA A 224 -5.20 -7.86 1.88
C ALA A 224 -6.47 -8.41 2.56
N MET A 225 -7.61 -8.40 1.84
CA MET A 225 -8.87 -9.00 2.30
C MET A 225 -8.72 -10.50 2.56
N SER A 226 -8.13 -11.24 1.62
CA SER A 226 -8.01 -12.70 1.72
C SER A 226 -7.22 -13.12 2.97
N VAL A 227 -6.17 -12.36 3.33
CA VAL A 227 -5.41 -12.61 4.56
C VAL A 227 -6.26 -12.41 5.83
N LEU A 228 -7.16 -11.41 5.84
CA LEU A 228 -8.07 -11.15 6.96
C LEU A 228 -9.22 -12.17 7.02
N GLU A 229 -9.76 -12.55 5.86
CA GLU A 229 -10.77 -13.61 5.71
C GLU A 229 -10.28 -14.94 6.27
N ASP A 230 -9.05 -15.33 5.90
CA ASP A 230 -8.41 -16.55 6.41
C ASP A 230 -8.17 -16.52 7.92
N ALA A 231 -7.95 -15.34 8.48
CA ALA A 231 -7.84 -15.13 9.92
C ALA A 231 -9.19 -15.01 10.65
N GLY A 232 -10.32 -14.92 9.92
CA GLY A 232 -11.65 -14.70 10.48
C GLY A 232 -11.81 -13.32 11.14
N VAL A 233 -11.09 -12.32 10.62
CA VAL A 233 -11.11 -10.94 11.12
C VAL A 233 -12.05 -10.10 10.28
N GLY A 234 -12.93 -9.32 10.93
CA GLY A 234 -13.78 -8.36 10.24
C GLY A 234 -12.97 -7.17 9.74
N TYR A 235 -13.35 -6.60 8.59
CA TYR A 235 -12.58 -5.53 7.96
C TYR A 235 -13.47 -4.62 7.11
N ASN A 236 -12.95 -3.43 6.82
CA ASN A 236 -13.56 -2.49 5.87
C ASN A 236 -12.45 -1.85 5.02
N ILE A 237 -12.75 -1.62 3.74
CA ILE A 237 -11.79 -1.04 2.79
C ILE A 237 -12.19 0.40 2.46
N LEU A 238 -11.23 1.32 2.49
CA LEU A 238 -11.39 2.69 1.97
C LEU A 238 -10.55 2.83 0.69
N PRO A 239 -11.14 2.68 -0.51
CA PRO A 239 -10.41 2.83 -1.77
C PRO A 239 -10.12 4.30 -2.05
N LEU A 240 -8.85 4.65 -2.17
CA LEU A 240 -8.40 6.00 -2.49
C LEU A 240 -7.68 5.98 -3.84
N LYS A 241 -8.41 6.32 -4.89
CA LYS A 241 -7.89 6.27 -6.27
C LYS A 241 -6.98 7.47 -6.52
N ALA A 242 -5.68 7.25 -6.40
CA ALA A 242 -4.61 8.23 -6.68
C ALA A 242 -3.96 8.04 -8.06
N PHE A 243 -4.28 6.93 -8.73
CA PHE A 243 -3.78 6.57 -10.05
C PHE A 243 -4.95 6.33 -11.03
N ASN A 244 -4.85 6.86 -12.25
CA ASN A 244 -5.91 6.81 -13.25
C ASN A 244 -5.96 5.43 -13.97
N GLY A 245 -6.83 5.27 -14.97
CA GLY A 245 -6.94 4.00 -15.73
C GLY A 245 -5.69 3.61 -16.54
N SER A 246 -4.77 4.56 -16.76
CA SER A 246 -3.45 4.32 -17.36
C SER A 246 -2.37 4.02 -16.31
N GLY A 247 -2.73 3.96 -15.01
CA GLY A 247 -1.76 3.82 -13.93
C GLY A 247 -1.00 5.09 -13.60
N GLU A 248 -1.42 6.26 -14.11
CA GLU A 248 -0.72 7.54 -13.88
C GLU A 248 -1.30 8.27 -12.66
N GLY A 249 -0.41 8.72 -11.77
CA GLY A 249 -0.74 9.52 -10.60
C GLY A 249 0.33 10.57 -10.34
N SER A 250 0.13 11.43 -9.34
CA SER A 250 1.10 12.44 -8.93
C SER A 250 1.32 12.47 -7.42
N LEU A 251 2.44 13.06 -6.98
CA LEU A 251 2.68 13.33 -5.56
C LEU A 251 1.50 14.08 -4.95
N PHE A 252 0.94 15.05 -5.68
CA PHE A 252 -0.27 15.76 -5.25
C PHE A 252 -1.45 14.83 -4.97
N ASN A 253 -1.73 13.85 -5.84
CA ASN A 253 -2.83 12.90 -5.62
C ASN A 253 -2.59 12.05 -4.37
N VAL A 254 -1.35 11.58 -4.16
CA VAL A 254 -0.95 10.80 -2.99
C VAL A 254 -1.07 11.62 -1.70
N ILE A 255 -0.56 12.86 -1.70
CA ILE A 255 -0.65 13.79 -0.58
C ILE A 255 -2.11 14.08 -0.22
N CYS A 256 -2.98 14.35 -1.19
CA CYS A 256 -4.40 14.56 -0.92
C CYS A 256 -5.08 13.30 -0.36
N ALA A 257 -4.70 12.10 -0.84
CA ALA A 257 -5.22 10.83 -0.31
C ALA A 257 -4.83 10.59 1.15
N LEU A 258 -3.55 10.80 1.50
CA LEU A 258 -3.08 10.72 2.89
C LEU A 258 -3.73 11.80 3.77
N GLY A 259 -3.89 13.01 3.25
CA GLY A 259 -4.60 14.10 3.91
C GLY A 259 -6.08 13.78 4.19
N TYR A 260 -6.73 13.01 3.32
CA TYR A 260 -8.10 12.53 3.55
C TYR A 260 -8.15 11.51 4.69
N VAL A 261 -7.20 10.56 4.76
CA VAL A 261 -7.09 9.63 5.89
C VAL A 261 -6.93 10.39 7.21
N ARG A 262 -6.07 11.43 7.22
CA ARG A 262 -5.88 12.29 8.40
C ARG A 262 -7.17 13.00 8.81
N ASP A 263 -7.93 13.53 7.86
CA ASP A 263 -9.20 14.21 8.14
C ASP A 263 -10.28 13.26 8.67
N ILE A 264 -10.36 12.03 8.14
CA ILE A 264 -11.24 10.98 8.67
C ILE A 264 -10.92 10.72 10.15
N GLN A 265 -9.63 10.58 10.47
CA GLN A 265 -9.18 10.44 11.86
C GLN A 265 -9.56 11.63 12.75
N ASP A 266 -9.38 12.86 12.26
CA ASP A 266 -9.72 14.09 13.01
C ASP A 266 -11.22 14.22 13.29
N LYS A 267 -12.05 13.68 12.40
CA LYS A 267 -13.52 13.66 12.54
C LYS A 267 -14.04 12.47 13.36
N GLY A 268 -13.15 11.66 13.92
CA GLY A 268 -13.48 10.53 14.78
C GLY A 268 -13.78 9.23 14.03
N GLY A 269 -13.53 9.19 12.72
CA GLY A 269 -13.38 7.93 12.01
C GLY A 269 -12.08 7.22 12.40
N GLU A 270 -11.95 5.96 12.00
CA GLU A 270 -10.80 5.14 12.33
C GLU A 270 -10.31 4.38 11.10
N ILE A 271 -9.11 4.72 10.65
CA ILE A 271 -8.33 4.01 9.63
C ILE A 271 -7.09 3.47 10.33
N ASN A 272 -6.89 2.15 10.31
CA ASN A 272 -5.80 1.52 11.04
C ASN A 272 -4.53 1.46 10.20
N ILE A 273 -4.70 1.16 8.91
CA ILE A 273 -3.61 0.83 8.00
C ILE A 273 -3.85 1.56 6.68
N VAL A 274 -2.80 2.15 6.14
CA VAL A 274 -2.73 2.61 4.74
C VAL A 274 -1.84 1.63 3.99
N ASN A 275 -2.37 1.01 2.95
CA ASN A 275 -1.57 0.29 1.98
C ASN A 275 -1.12 1.26 0.87
N ALA A 276 0.18 1.30 0.62
CA ALA A 276 0.84 2.09 -0.42
C ALA A 276 1.72 1.17 -1.28
N SER A 277 1.06 0.37 -2.12
CA SER A 277 1.71 -0.58 -3.04
C SER A 277 2.21 0.08 -4.33
N PHE A 278 2.83 1.26 -4.23
CA PHE A 278 3.36 2.00 -5.36
C PHE A 278 4.68 2.68 -4.97
N GLY A 279 5.41 3.15 -5.97
CA GLY A 279 6.65 3.83 -5.68
C GLY A 279 7.49 4.18 -6.89
N GLY A 280 8.79 4.33 -6.69
CA GLY A 280 9.75 4.50 -7.78
C GLY A 280 11.09 5.02 -7.29
N ALA A 281 12.11 4.88 -8.14
CA ALA A 281 13.46 5.33 -7.81
C ALA A 281 13.52 6.86 -7.73
N MET A 282 14.05 7.38 -6.63
CA MET A 282 14.21 8.81 -6.39
C MET A 282 15.49 9.07 -5.61
N LEU A 283 16.06 10.28 -5.70
CA LEU A 283 17.19 10.65 -4.86
C LEU A 283 16.80 10.55 -3.37
N GLN A 284 17.64 9.92 -2.55
CA GLN A 284 17.41 9.80 -1.10
C GLN A 284 17.25 11.17 -0.45
N GLU A 285 18.03 12.17 -0.91
CA GLU A 285 17.92 13.55 -0.46
C GLU A 285 16.51 14.13 -0.72
N ASP A 286 15.91 13.86 -1.88
CA ASP A 286 14.56 14.35 -2.18
C ASP A 286 13.49 13.63 -1.36
N ILE A 287 13.64 12.31 -1.13
CA ILE A 287 12.73 11.55 -0.26
C ILE A 287 12.74 12.13 1.17
N GLU A 288 13.92 12.46 1.71
CA GLU A 288 14.07 13.03 3.05
C GLU A 288 13.61 14.49 3.12
N GLN A 289 13.75 15.26 2.04
CA GLN A 289 13.41 16.69 1.98
C GLN A 289 11.96 16.98 1.60
N HIS A 290 11.12 15.96 1.40
CA HIS A 290 9.70 16.18 1.13
C HIS A 290 8.94 16.67 2.37
N VAL A 291 8.94 17.98 2.59
CA VAL A 291 8.42 18.60 3.83
C VAL A 291 6.91 18.37 4.01
N VAL A 292 6.13 18.48 2.94
CA VAL A 292 4.66 18.30 3.00
C VAL A 292 4.31 16.83 3.22
N LEU A 293 5.00 15.92 2.53
CA LEU A 293 4.81 14.48 2.74
C LEU A 293 5.19 14.07 4.17
N ASN A 294 6.36 14.50 4.64
CA ASN A 294 6.86 14.17 5.97
C ASN A 294 5.91 14.68 7.07
N GLN A 295 5.36 15.88 6.91
CA GLN A 295 4.38 16.42 7.84
C GLN A 295 3.12 15.54 7.92
N ILE A 296 2.59 15.10 6.79
CA ILE A 296 1.39 14.24 6.77
C ILE A 296 1.69 12.85 7.34
N LEU A 297 2.84 12.26 7.03
CA LEU A 297 3.26 10.98 7.61
C LEU A 297 3.39 11.08 9.14
N GLU A 298 3.96 12.18 9.64
CA GLU A 298 4.05 12.48 11.08
C GLU A 298 2.66 12.65 11.72
N ASP A 299 1.73 13.35 11.06
CA ASP A 299 0.34 13.48 11.52
C ASP A 299 -0.35 12.11 11.63
N LEU A 300 -0.20 11.26 10.60
CA LEU A 300 -0.73 9.90 10.58
C LEU A 300 -0.09 9.01 11.66
N LYS A 301 1.22 9.14 11.89
CA LYS A 301 1.93 8.48 12.99
C LYS A 301 1.30 8.82 14.33
N ASN A 302 1.09 10.12 14.59
CA ASN A 302 0.50 10.61 15.83
C ASN A 302 -0.98 10.19 16.00
N LYS A 303 -1.61 9.73 14.93
CA LYS A 303 -2.97 9.17 14.90
C LYS A 303 -3.01 7.64 14.93
N ASN A 304 -1.86 6.99 15.15
CA ASN A 304 -1.68 5.54 15.17
C ASN A 304 -2.06 4.83 13.87
N VAL A 305 -1.88 5.50 12.73
CA VAL A 305 -2.06 4.90 11.40
C VAL A 305 -0.73 4.32 10.93
N LEU A 306 -0.74 3.02 10.63
CA LEU A 306 0.41 2.33 10.02
C LEU A 306 0.38 2.53 8.49
N VAL A 307 1.51 2.87 7.87
CA VAL A 307 1.63 2.98 6.41
C VAL A 307 2.49 1.82 5.91
N VAL A 308 1.93 0.89 5.15
CA VAL A 308 2.66 -0.27 4.61
C VAL A 308 3.06 0.04 3.17
N ALA A 309 4.36 0.04 2.87
CA ALA A 309 4.90 0.47 1.58
C ALA A 309 5.76 -0.61 0.91
N SER A 310 5.59 -0.80 -0.40
CA SER A 310 6.37 -1.76 -1.18
C SER A 310 7.80 -1.27 -1.45
N ALA A 311 8.78 -2.19 -1.45
CA ALA A 311 10.19 -1.85 -1.67
C ALA A 311 10.53 -1.51 -3.14
N GLY A 312 9.71 -1.97 -4.08
CA GLY A 312 9.92 -1.88 -5.53
C GLY A 312 10.48 -3.17 -6.13
N ASN A 313 10.36 -3.30 -7.46
CA ASN A 313 10.63 -4.54 -8.20
C ASN A 313 11.75 -4.36 -9.24
N LYS A 314 12.93 -3.92 -8.80
CA LYS A 314 14.10 -3.67 -9.69
C LYS A 314 15.35 -4.47 -9.32
N GLY A 315 15.31 -5.27 -8.26
CA GLY A 315 16.47 -6.03 -7.79
C GLY A 315 17.62 -5.14 -7.32
N VAL A 316 17.34 -3.90 -6.89
CA VAL A 316 18.38 -2.93 -6.48
C VAL A 316 18.38 -2.69 -4.97
N ASP A 317 19.55 -2.28 -4.48
CA ASP A 317 19.75 -1.84 -3.10
C ASP A 317 19.31 -0.38 -2.96
N ASN A 318 18.21 -0.13 -2.26
CA ASN A 318 17.64 1.17 -1.95
C ASN A 318 18.53 1.99 -0.98
N ASP A 319 19.53 1.38 -0.35
CA ASP A 319 20.52 2.08 0.48
C ASP A 319 21.82 2.38 -0.28
N ALA A 320 22.00 1.84 -1.49
CA ALA A 320 23.23 1.98 -2.25
C ALA A 320 23.25 3.28 -3.05
N GLY A 321 24.28 4.10 -2.80
CA GLY A 321 24.53 5.31 -3.58
C GLY A 321 23.59 6.45 -3.19
N ALA A 322 23.08 7.17 -4.18
CA ALA A 322 22.23 8.35 -3.97
C ALA A 322 20.74 8.08 -4.25
N MET A 323 20.40 6.93 -4.81
CA MET A 323 19.02 6.57 -5.13
C MET A 323 18.43 5.76 -3.97
N GLY A 324 17.19 6.06 -3.61
CA GLY A 324 16.33 5.26 -2.77
C GLY A 324 15.03 4.97 -3.51
N HIS A 325 13.99 4.62 -2.75
CA HIS A 325 12.68 4.30 -3.30
C HIS A 325 11.58 5.08 -2.56
N PHE A 326 10.84 5.92 -3.27
CA PHE A 326 9.61 6.50 -2.75
C PHE A 326 8.54 5.41 -2.74
N ILE A 327 7.71 5.19 -1.71
CA ILE A 327 7.68 5.81 -0.37
C ILE A 327 8.54 5.04 0.64
N SER A 328 8.81 3.75 0.42
CA SER A 328 9.41 2.85 1.41
C SER A 328 10.78 3.26 1.97
N GLY A 329 11.55 4.09 1.26
CA GLY A 329 12.81 4.65 1.73
C GLY A 329 12.67 5.87 2.65
N ASN A 330 11.46 6.36 2.91
CA ASN A 330 11.23 7.47 3.83
C ASN A 330 11.41 7.03 5.29
N SER A 331 11.95 7.92 6.14
CA SER A 331 12.35 7.61 7.52
C SER A 331 11.23 7.70 8.57
N ALA A 332 10.00 8.03 8.17
CA ALA A 332 8.86 8.09 9.09
C ALA A 332 8.64 6.74 9.81
N GLU A 333 8.53 6.77 11.14
CA GLU A 333 8.53 5.55 11.98
C GLU A 333 7.31 4.66 11.76
N ASN A 334 6.19 5.23 11.29
CA ASN A 334 4.97 4.48 10.95
C ASN A 334 4.98 3.90 9.54
N ILE A 335 6.04 4.09 8.74
CA ILE A 335 6.20 3.35 7.49
C ILE A 335 6.70 1.95 7.81
N PHE A 336 6.03 0.93 7.32
CA PHE A 336 6.46 -0.47 7.34
C PHE A 336 6.86 -0.86 5.91
N ALA A 337 8.16 -0.83 5.63
CA ALA A 337 8.71 -1.09 4.31
C ALA A 337 8.90 -2.59 4.07
N VAL A 338 8.34 -3.09 2.97
CA VAL A 338 8.22 -4.53 2.69
C VAL A 338 8.98 -4.93 1.43
N GLY A 339 9.99 -5.77 1.60
CA GLY A 339 10.72 -6.45 0.52
C GLY A 339 10.20 -7.87 0.28
N GLY A 340 10.80 -8.55 -0.70
CA GLY A 340 10.40 -9.88 -1.15
C GLY A 340 11.55 -10.89 -1.13
N TYR A 341 11.27 -12.09 -0.63
CA TYR A 341 12.17 -13.24 -0.65
C TYR A 341 11.64 -14.34 -1.58
N ASP A 342 12.55 -15.19 -2.06
CA ASP A 342 12.23 -16.48 -2.68
C ASP A 342 12.60 -17.62 -1.72
N ASP A 343 11.71 -18.61 -1.59
CA ASP A 343 12.02 -19.86 -0.89
C ASP A 343 12.59 -20.90 -1.87
N THR A 344 13.91 -21.04 -1.85
CA THR A 344 14.63 -22.03 -2.65
C THR A 344 14.93 -23.28 -1.83
N SER A 345 13.95 -24.19 -1.76
CA SER A 345 14.07 -25.51 -1.09
C SER A 345 14.31 -25.43 0.43
N GLY A 346 13.59 -24.51 1.10
CA GLY A 346 13.69 -24.24 2.53
C GLY A 346 14.81 -23.26 2.88
N SER A 347 15.32 -22.52 1.89
CA SER A 347 16.33 -21.47 2.08
C SER A 347 15.73 -20.16 1.62
N ILE A 348 15.57 -19.24 2.56
CA ILE A 348 15.05 -17.89 2.32
C ILE A 348 16.18 -17.02 1.80
N GLU A 349 16.04 -16.55 0.56
CA GLU A 349 16.98 -15.64 -0.08
C GLU A 349 16.21 -14.43 -0.61
N ILE A 350 16.85 -13.25 -0.68
CA ILE A 350 16.21 -12.11 -1.35
C ILE A 350 15.80 -12.53 -2.77
N SER A 351 14.59 -12.16 -3.20
CA SER A 351 14.21 -12.38 -4.58
C SER A 351 15.05 -11.50 -5.50
N SER A 352 15.42 -12.02 -6.68
CA SER A 352 16.27 -11.28 -7.63
C SER A 352 15.63 -10.01 -8.17
N GLU A 353 14.31 -9.92 -8.10
CA GLU A 353 13.53 -8.79 -8.60
C GLU A 353 13.09 -7.85 -7.48
N SER A 354 13.10 -8.29 -6.21
CA SER A 354 12.81 -7.41 -5.09
C SER A 354 13.92 -6.39 -4.90
N ASN A 355 13.55 -5.13 -4.77
CA ASN A 355 14.43 -4.17 -4.13
C ASN A 355 14.65 -4.56 -2.66
N PHE A 356 15.78 -4.14 -2.14
CA PHE A 356 16.22 -4.46 -0.79
C PHE A 356 16.97 -3.27 -0.18
N GLY A 357 17.23 -3.30 1.12
CA GLY A 357 17.96 -2.26 1.83
C GLY A 357 18.06 -2.61 3.30
N ASN A 358 19.28 -2.71 3.82
CA ASN A 358 19.55 -3.09 5.21
C ASN A 358 19.08 -2.05 6.25
N LYS A 359 18.75 -0.84 5.80
CA LYS A 359 18.24 0.27 6.62
C LYS A 359 16.83 0.67 6.21
N SER A 360 16.56 0.73 4.90
CA SER A 360 15.29 1.21 4.36
C SER A 360 14.18 0.16 4.34
N ILE A 361 14.49 -1.14 4.32
CA ILE A 361 13.48 -2.20 4.25
C ILE A 361 13.41 -2.97 5.57
N ASP A 362 12.23 -2.97 6.20
CA ASP A 362 12.05 -3.49 7.56
C ASP A 362 11.88 -5.02 7.61
N VAL A 363 11.20 -5.61 6.62
CA VAL A 363 10.89 -7.04 6.59
C VAL A 363 10.79 -7.56 5.16
N ALA A 364 11.11 -8.83 4.97
CA ALA A 364 10.78 -9.56 3.75
C ALA A 364 9.60 -10.53 3.95
N VAL A 365 8.78 -10.66 2.91
CA VAL A 365 7.72 -11.67 2.76
C VAL A 365 7.92 -12.41 1.44
N PRO A 366 7.18 -13.48 1.10
CA PRO A 366 7.29 -14.09 -0.22
C PRO A 366 7.16 -13.03 -1.33
N PHE A 367 8.06 -13.05 -2.32
CA PHE A 367 8.00 -12.10 -3.43
C PHE A 367 6.83 -12.41 -4.38
N GLY A 368 6.43 -13.67 -4.48
CA GLY A 368 5.30 -14.09 -5.29
C GLY A 368 4.63 -15.35 -4.78
N ALA A 369 3.92 -16.03 -5.69
CA ALA A 369 3.06 -17.18 -5.41
C ALA A 369 1.85 -16.87 -4.50
N TYR A 370 1.47 -15.60 -4.39
CA TYR A 370 0.17 -15.23 -3.84
C TYR A 370 -0.91 -15.71 -4.81
N SER A 371 -1.88 -16.47 -4.32
CA SER A 371 -3.04 -16.89 -5.11
C SER A 371 -4.28 -16.25 -4.52
N ILE A 372 -4.98 -15.44 -5.31
CA ILE A 372 -6.29 -14.91 -4.96
C ILE A 372 -7.36 -15.49 -5.90
N GLU A 373 -8.58 -15.57 -5.38
CA GLU A 373 -9.76 -15.96 -6.13
C GLU A 373 -10.70 -14.76 -6.25
N LEU A 374 -11.11 -14.45 -7.47
CA LEU A 374 -12.12 -13.45 -7.77
C LEU A 374 -13.28 -14.14 -8.49
N VAL A 375 -14.51 -13.81 -8.13
CA VAL A 375 -15.71 -14.28 -8.83
C VAL A 375 -16.23 -13.14 -9.68
N ASN A 376 -16.34 -13.34 -10.99
CA ASN A 376 -16.84 -12.27 -11.85
C ASN A 376 -18.39 -12.20 -11.86
N ALA A 377 -18.94 -11.15 -12.47
CA ALA A 377 -20.40 -10.96 -12.60
C ALA A 377 -21.13 -12.11 -13.34
N SER A 378 -20.42 -12.97 -14.07
CA SER A 378 -20.96 -14.17 -14.72
C SER A 378 -20.85 -15.43 -13.87
N ASN A 379 -20.39 -15.32 -12.61
CA ASN A 379 -20.06 -16.41 -11.68
C ASN A 379 -18.91 -17.32 -12.16
N GLU A 380 -18.02 -16.80 -12.99
CA GLU A 380 -16.79 -17.50 -13.36
C GLU A 380 -15.72 -17.23 -12.31
N ILE A 381 -14.94 -18.26 -11.99
CA ILE A 381 -13.85 -18.16 -11.02
C ILE A 381 -12.58 -17.75 -11.74
N ILE A 382 -11.99 -16.63 -11.32
CA ILE A 382 -10.71 -16.13 -11.77
C ILE A 382 -9.69 -16.38 -10.67
N GLN A 383 -8.74 -17.25 -10.96
CA GLN A 383 -7.60 -17.51 -10.09
C GLN A 383 -6.41 -16.69 -10.57
N ALA A 384 -6.04 -15.65 -9.80
CA ALA A 384 -4.91 -14.80 -10.11
C ALA A 384 -3.71 -15.17 -9.24
N THR A 385 -2.56 -15.42 -9.88
CA THR A 385 -1.26 -15.55 -9.21
C THR A 385 -0.52 -14.23 -9.31
N LEU A 386 -0.10 -13.70 -8.17
CA LEU A 386 0.49 -12.37 -8.05
C LEU A 386 1.95 -12.46 -7.61
N THR A 387 2.82 -11.67 -8.25
CA THR A 387 4.26 -11.56 -7.98
C THR A 387 4.68 -10.10 -7.99
N GLY A 388 5.36 -9.66 -6.93
CA GLY A 388 5.81 -8.27 -6.73
C GLY A 388 5.72 -7.82 -5.27
N THR A 389 6.54 -6.83 -4.89
CA THR A 389 6.53 -6.23 -3.55
C THR A 389 5.22 -5.49 -3.24
N SER A 390 4.46 -5.07 -4.25
CA SER A 390 3.09 -4.55 -4.13
C SER A 390 2.16 -5.54 -3.42
N TYR A 391 2.28 -6.82 -3.77
CA TYR A 391 1.50 -7.90 -3.15
C TYR A 391 2.05 -8.29 -1.79
N GLY A 392 3.36 -8.18 -1.58
CA GLY A 392 3.96 -8.29 -0.24
C GLY A 392 3.44 -7.23 0.73
N ALA A 393 3.34 -5.97 0.29
CA ALA A 393 2.76 -4.89 1.08
C ALA A 393 1.27 -5.11 1.36
N ALA A 394 0.50 -5.63 0.40
CA ALA A 394 -0.89 -6.02 0.61
C ALA A 394 -1.03 -7.16 1.64
N TYR A 395 -0.19 -8.19 1.54
CA TYR A 395 -0.12 -9.28 2.52
C TYR A 395 0.17 -8.75 3.93
N ILE A 396 1.18 -7.87 4.08
CA ILE A 396 1.50 -7.26 5.37
C ILE A 396 0.37 -6.36 5.88
N SER A 397 -0.39 -5.70 5.00
CA SER A 397 -1.54 -4.89 5.40
C SER A 397 -2.64 -5.75 6.04
N GLY A 398 -2.96 -6.91 5.45
CA GLY A 398 -3.87 -7.88 6.05
C GLY A 398 -3.31 -8.53 7.31
N PHE A 399 -2.04 -8.93 7.29
CA PHE A 399 -1.36 -9.56 8.42
C PHE A 399 -1.31 -8.62 9.63
N ALA A 400 -0.93 -7.35 9.44
CA ALA A 400 -0.89 -6.34 10.48
C ALA A 400 -2.28 -6.03 11.03
N GLY A 401 -3.31 -6.07 10.18
CA GLY A 401 -4.70 -5.97 10.62
C GLY A 401 -5.09 -7.09 11.59
N ASN A 402 -4.82 -8.34 11.22
CA ASN A 402 -5.03 -9.48 12.11
C ASN A 402 -4.22 -9.35 13.42
N TYR A 403 -2.94 -9.00 13.31
CA TYR A 403 -2.05 -8.81 14.47
C TYR A 403 -2.59 -7.75 15.44
N GLN A 404 -3.06 -6.62 14.92
CA GLN A 404 -3.71 -5.58 15.70
C GLN A 404 -4.90 -6.13 16.50
N ILE A 405 -5.78 -6.95 15.90
CA ILE A 405 -6.93 -7.52 16.60
C ILE A 405 -6.49 -8.52 17.68
N MET A 406 -5.48 -9.34 17.39
CA MET A 406 -4.97 -10.33 18.35
C MET A 406 -4.29 -9.69 19.57
N ARG A 407 -3.59 -8.56 19.39
CA ARG A 407 -2.72 -7.96 20.41
C ARG A 407 -3.23 -6.63 20.98
N GLY A 408 -4.12 -5.95 20.27
CA GLY A 408 -4.64 -4.64 20.66
C GLY A 408 -3.67 -3.47 20.48
N VAL A 409 -2.66 -3.61 19.59
CA VAL A 409 -1.63 -2.59 19.32
C VAL A 409 -1.84 -1.94 17.95
N LYS A 410 -1.42 -0.68 17.77
CA LYS A 410 -1.66 0.12 16.56
C LYS A 410 -0.43 0.93 16.15
N GLY A 411 -0.43 1.49 14.93
CA GLY A 411 0.60 2.42 14.46
C GLY A 411 2.03 1.89 14.58
N VAL A 412 2.92 2.71 15.15
CA VAL A 412 4.34 2.35 15.34
C VAL A 412 4.54 1.17 16.30
N GLU A 413 3.70 1.07 17.34
CA GLU A 413 3.74 -0.07 18.28
C GLU A 413 3.40 -1.38 17.56
N LEU A 414 2.38 -1.37 16.70
CA LEU A 414 2.02 -2.52 15.86
C LEU A 414 3.18 -2.98 14.98
N LYS A 415 3.85 -2.05 14.29
CA LYS A 415 5.04 -2.36 13.48
C LYS A 415 6.13 -3.04 14.32
N ASN A 416 6.50 -2.42 15.44
CA ASN A 416 7.60 -2.92 16.27
C ASN A 416 7.27 -4.28 16.90
N ASP A 417 6.04 -4.46 17.39
CA ASP A 417 5.59 -5.72 17.96
C ASP A 417 5.63 -6.85 16.93
N ILE A 418 5.18 -6.62 15.70
CA ILE A 418 5.30 -7.60 14.61
C ILE A 418 6.77 -7.95 14.37
N LEU A 419 7.63 -6.94 14.24
CA LEU A 419 9.05 -7.14 13.94
C LEU A 419 9.80 -7.86 15.06
N ASP A 420 9.35 -7.75 16.31
CA ASP A 420 10.02 -8.35 17.49
C ASP A 420 9.36 -9.66 17.97
N ASP A 421 8.21 -10.05 17.40
CA ASP A 421 7.51 -11.30 17.74
C ASP A 421 8.10 -12.49 16.98
N ASN A 422 9.00 -13.22 17.64
CA ASN A 422 9.66 -14.43 17.13
C ASN A 422 8.69 -15.62 16.86
N ASN A 423 7.38 -15.48 17.06
CA ASN A 423 6.40 -16.47 16.58
C ASN A 423 5.98 -16.22 15.13
N PHE A 424 6.23 -15.02 14.59
CA PHE A 424 5.82 -14.61 13.25
C PHE A 424 7.00 -14.10 12.40
N THR A 425 7.99 -13.46 13.04
CA THR A 425 9.14 -12.89 12.35
C THR A 425 10.39 -13.69 12.69
N ASP A 426 10.99 -14.31 11.67
CA ASP A 426 12.23 -15.05 11.74
C ASP A 426 13.43 -14.17 11.30
N ILE A 427 14.64 -14.59 11.71
CA ILE A 427 15.89 -13.99 11.27
C ILE A 427 16.54 -14.95 10.27
N GLU A 428 16.58 -14.54 9.00
CA GLU A 428 16.98 -15.41 7.89
C GLU A 428 18.37 -15.07 7.34
N PRO A 429 19.36 -15.98 7.41
CA PRO A 429 20.73 -15.72 6.98
C PRO A 429 20.88 -15.25 5.51
N GLY A 430 19.99 -15.67 4.61
CA GLY A 430 20.01 -15.25 3.19
C GLY A 430 19.61 -13.79 2.96
N LEU A 431 19.15 -13.11 4.02
CA LEU A 431 18.78 -11.69 4.03
C LEU A 431 19.83 -10.79 4.70
N ASP A 432 20.94 -11.35 5.19
CA ASP A 432 22.05 -10.58 5.82
C ASP A 432 22.55 -9.46 4.91
N GLY A 433 22.55 -8.24 5.43
CA GLY A 433 22.94 -7.02 4.72
C GLY A 433 21.97 -6.57 3.62
N LYS A 434 20.79 -7.19 3.51
CA LYS A 434 19.78 -6.87 2.47
C LYS A 434 18.44 -6.43 3.05
N ILE A 435 18.05 -6.96 4.20
CA ILE A 435 16.84 -6.55 4.93
C ILE A 435 17.27 -6.19 6.34
N LYS A 436 16.68 -5.15 6.92
CA LYS A 436 16.98 -4.72 8.27
C LYS A 436 16.86 -5.88 9.25
N ASP A 437 17.96 -6.12 9.98
CA ASP A 437 18.10 -7.22 10.93
C ASP A 437 17.77 -8.62 10.36
N SER A 438 17.82 -8.78 9.03
CA SER A 438 17.49 -10.03 8.32
C SER A 438 16.07 -10.55 8.60
N LYS A 439 15.12 -9.67 8.93
CA LYS A 439 13.77 -10.05 9.35
C LYS A 439 12.93 -10.54 8.17
N ALA A 440 12.26 -11.68 8.35
CA ALA A 440 11.30 -12.24 7.40
C ALA A 440 10.05 -12.75 8.11
N ILE A 441 8.88 -12.56 7.50
CA ILE A 441 7.64 -13.24 7.93
C ILE A 441 7.42 -14.43 7.01
N ILE A 442 7.56 -15.64 7.58
CA ILE A 442 7.49 -16.89 6.83
C ILE A 442 6.04 -17.36 6.71
N VAL A 443 5.56 -17.42 5.48
CA VAL A 443 4.22 -17.95 5.16
C VAL A 443 4.34 -19.47 4.99
N ASN A 444 3.70 -20.24 5.87
CA ASN A 444 3.73 -21.71 5.88
C ASN A 444 2.63 -22.33 5.02
#